data_AF-A0A2T0Q799-F1
#
_entry.id   AF-A0A2T0Q799-F1
#
_cell.length_a   1.000
_cell.length_b   1.000
_cell.length_c   1.000
_cell.angle_alpha   90.00
_cell.angle_beta   90.00
_cell.angle_gamma   90.00
#
_symmetry.space_group_name_H-M   'P 1'
#
loop_
_entity.id
_entity.type
_entity.pdbx_description
1 polymer ?
#
loop_
_entity_poly.entity_id
_entity_poly.type
_entity_poly.pdbx_seq_one_letter_code
_entity_poly.pdbx_strand_id
1 'polypeptide(L)'
;MLTEEREGPRLLLLGGRSWRVTYVDWTRRRAFVEPAEGGGVARWTGAGAAGLSFELTRAMREALLGADPPVRLTHRAGTALAALRAERGAPTAHPGGTLVTREGEDVRWWTWAGFRANATLTASLSAVADPVQRPTDLAVRLRPDLTAASWAAARQAVAADGPLVLPDVDPRAVHGLKFAAVLPERLAAATVAARLADFDGARRVLGEPVRLQIAR
;
A
#
# COMPACT_ATOMS: atom_id res chain seq x y z
N MET A 1 11.14 1.88 -13.31
CA MET A 1 12.19 0.94 -13.78
C MET A 1 13.24 1.64 -14.65
N LEU A 2 12.84 2.30 -15.74
CA LEU A 2 13.71 3.23 -16.48
C LEU A 2 13.78 4.63 -15.85
N THR A 3 12.75 5.00 -15.09
CA THR A 3 12.56 6.32 -14.44
C THR A 3 12.74 6.31 -12.92
N GLU A 4 13.08 5.17 -12.34
CA GLU A 4 13.34 5.07 -10.89
C GLU A 4 14.78 5.45 -10.59
N GLU A 5 14.99 6.09 -9.45
CA GLU A 5 16.33 6.34 -8.93
C GLU A 5 16.89 5.03 -8.35
N ARG A 6 18.07 4.61 -8.81
CA ARG A 6 18.69 3.34 -8.40
C ARG A 6 20.20 3.42 -8.58
N GLU A 7 20.94 2.85 -7.63
CA GLU A 7 22.37 2.62 -7.79
C GLU A 7 22.63 1.42 -8.72
N GLY A 8 23.60 1.57 -9.62
CA GLY A 8 24.04 0.51 -10.55
C GLY A 8 23.32 0.48 -11.91
N PRO A 9 23.71 -0.48 -12.79
CA PRO A 9 23.23 -0.55 -14.16
C PRO A 9 21.73 -0.91 -14.21
N ARG A 10 20.99 -0.26 -15.12
CA ARG A 10 19.57 -0.53 -15.34
C ARG A 10 19.40 -1.79 -16.18
N LEU A 11 18.91 -2.87 -15.58
CA LEU A 11 18.71 -4.17 -16.24
C LEU A 11 17.23 -4.44 -16.47
N LEU A 12 16.80 -4.64 -17.73
CA LEU A 12 15.43 -4.96 -18.15
C LEU A 12 15.29 -6.45 -18.45
N LEU A 13 14.10 -7.03 -18.17
CA LEU A 13 13.72 -8.34 -18.71
C LEU A 13 12.74 -8.15 -19.87
N LEU A 14 13.14 -8.55 -21.08
CA LEU A 14 12.31 -8.45 -22.28
C LEU A 14 12.48 -9.71 -23.13
N GLY A 15 11.36 -10.35 -23.50
CA GLY A 15 11.37 -11.59 -24.28
C GLY A 15 12.10 -12.75 -23.60
N GLY A 16 12.06 -12.81 -22.26
CA GLY A 16 12.76 -13.83 -21.46
C GLY A 16 14.28 -13.67 -21.38
N ARG A 17 14.84 -12.56 -21.88
CA ARG A 17 16.27 -12.24 -21.82
C ARG A 17 16.53 -10.98 -21.02
N SER A 18 17.69 -10.93 -20.36
CA SER A 18 18.12 -9.74 -19.62
C SER A 18 18.88 -8.79 -20.53
N TRP A 19 18.63 -7.49 -20.36
CA TRP A 19 19.16 -6.42 -21.19
C TRP A 19 19.67 -5.28 -20.31
N ARG A 20 20.91 -4.83 -20.51
CA ARG A 20 21.45 -3.63 -19.86
C ARG A 20 21.12 -2.40 -20.68
N VAL A 21 20.44 -1.43 -20.08
CA VAL A 21 20.17 -0.13 -20.71
C VAL A 21 21.43 0.72 -20.66
N THR A 22 21.94 1.09 -21.83
CA THR A 22 23.12 1.94 -21.97
C THR A 22 22.73 3.41 -22.13
N TYR A 23 21.65 3.68 -22.85
CA TYR A 23 21.18 5.04 -23.13
C TYR A 23 19.67 5.10 -23.36
N VAL A 24 19.04 6.20 -22.97
CA VAL A 24 17.62 6.47 -23.23
C VAL A 24 17.48 7.82 -23.93
N ASP A 25 17.02 7.79 -25.18
CA ASP A 25 16.61 8.97 -25.94
C ASP A 25 15.14 9.25 -25.63
N TRP A 26 14.89 10.17 -24.69
CA TRP A 26 13.54 10.54 -24.27
C TRP A 26 12.75 11.26 -25.37
N THR A 27 13.42 12.06 -26.19
CA THR A 27 12.81 12.80 -27.30
C THR A 27 12.26 11.85 -28.36
N ARG A 28 13.03 10.82 -28.71
CA ARG A 28 12.63 9.80 -29.69
C ARG A 28 11.92 8.59 -29.07
N ARG A 29 11.79 8.55 -27.74
CA ARG A 29 11.21 7.45 -26.96
C ARG A 29 11.88 6.10 -27.27
N ARG A 30 13.21 6.08 -27.31
CA ARG A 30 14.03 4.88 -27.60
C ARG A 30 14.98 4.57 -26.45
N ALA A 31 15.05 3.30 -26.05
CA ALA A 31 16.06 2.80 -25.14
C ALA A 31 17.04 1.90 -25.91
N PHE A 32 18.33 2.17 -25.74
CA PHE A 32 19.42 1.38 -26.30
C PHE A 32 19.90 0.41 -25.25
N VAL A 33 20.07 -0.85 -25.66
CA VAL A 33 20.35 -1.95 -24.75
C VAL A 33 21.42 -2.89 -25.30
N GLU A 34 22.13 -3.52 -24.39
CA GLU A 34 23.07 -4.60 -24.66
C GLU A 34 22.62 -5.88 -23.92
N PRO A 35 22.95 -7.08 -24.41
CA PRO A 35 22.68 -8.32 -23.68
C PRO A 35 23.30 -8.31 -22.28
N ALA A 36 22.58 -8.84 -21.29
CA ALA A 36 23.08 -9.03 -19.94
C ALA A 36 22.86 -10.48 -19.48
N GLU A 37 23.75 -11.00 -18.64
CA GLU A 37 23.69 -12.39 -18.16
C GLU A 37 22.49 -12.66 -17.23
N GLY A 38 21.96 -11.64 -16.55
CA GLY A 38 20.86 -11.79 -15.62
C GLY A 38 20.43 -10.46 -14.99
N GLY A 39 19.56 -10.53 -13.97
CA GLY A 39 19.15 -9.37 -13.17
C GLY A 39 18.12 -8.44 -13.84
N GLY A 40 17.67 -8.77 -15.05
CA GLY A 40 16.54 -8.10 -15.69
C GLY A 40 15.28 -8.25 -14.85
N VAL A 41 14.61 -7.14 -14.55
CA VAL A 41 13.30 -7.15 -13.87
C VAL A 41 12.22 -6.90 -14.92
N ALA A 42 11.16 -7.70 -14.94
CA ALA A 42 9.94 -7.33 -15.67
C ALA A 42 9.04 -6.60 -14.68
N ARG A 43 8.70 -5.35 -14.97
CA ARG A 43 7.70 -4.60 -14.19
C ARG A 43 6.57 -4.17 -15.11
N TRP A 44 5.40 -4.73 -14.84
CA TRP A 44 4.15 -4.26 -15.43
C TRP A 44 3.63 -3.13 -14.54
N THR A 45 3.79 -1.89 -14.98
CA THR A 45 3.07 -0.78 -14.37
C THR A 45 1.63 -0.88 -14.83
N GLY A 46 0.77 -1.48 -14.00
CA GLY A 46 -0.68 -1.40 -14.19
C GLY A 46 -1.12 0.06 -14.27
N ALA A 47 -2.19 0.33 -15.03
CA ALA A 47 -2.74 1.68 -15.11
C ALA A 47 -3.42 2.04 -13.78
N GLY A 48 -2.83 2.98 -13.05
CA GLY A 48 -3.39 3.58 -11.84
C GLY A 48 -2.99 2.89 -10.54
N ALA A 49 -3.10 3.63 -9.43
CA ALA A 49 -2.94 3.13 -8.07
C ALA A 49 -4.14 2.26 -7.66
N ALA A 50 -4.42 1.20 -8.42
CA ALA A 50 -5.36 0.17 -8.06
C ALA A 50 -4.62 -0.87 -7.22
N GLY A 51 -4.21 -0.47 -6.01
CA GLY A 51 -3.79 -1.45 -5.01
C GLY A 51 -4.91 -2.44 -4.72
N LEU A 52 -4.65 -3.44 -3.89
CA LEU A 52 -5.61 -4.48 -3.57
C LEU A 52 -6.88 -3.86 -2.96
N SER A 53 -8.03 -4.45 -3.31
CA SER A 53 -9.33 -4.07 -2.74
C SER A 53 -9.43 -4.45 -1.27
N PHE A 54 -10.28 -3.75 -0.53
CA PHE A 54 -10.64 -4.08 0.86
C PHE A 54 -10.98 -5.56 1.05
N GLU A 55 -11.88 -6.11 0.25
CA GLU A 55 -12.35 -7.50 0.45
C GLU A 55 -11.26 -8.53 0.19
N LEU A 56 -10.40 -8.29 -0.81
CA LEU A 56 -9.25 -9.17 -1.07
C LEU A 56 -8.26 -9.17 0.10
N THR A 57 -7.91 -8.01 0.65
CA THR A 57 -6.99 -7.96 1.80
C THR A 57 -7.62 -8.54 3.05
N ARG A 58 -8.95 -8.41 3.24
CA ARG A 58 -9.66 -9.10 4.33
C ARG A 58 -9.63 -10.61 4.17
N ALA A 59 -9.88 -11.15 2.98
CA ALA A 59 -9.75 -12.57 2.72
C ALA A 59 -8.32 -13.09 2.97
N MET A 60 -7.29 -12.31 2.60
CA MET A 60 -5.90 -12.64 2.93
C MET A 60 -5.65 -12.68 4.43
N ARG A 61 -6.18 -11.70 5.19
CA ARG A 61 -6.10 -11.67 6.65
C ARG A 61 -6.78 -12.89 7.28
N GLU A 62 -7.96 -13.27 6.80
CA GLU A 62 -8.68 -14.45 7.27
C GLU A 62 -7.88 -15.73 7.02
N ALA A 63 -7.28 -15.85 5.83
CA ALA A 63 -6.40 -16.97 5.50
C ALA A 63 -5.19 -17.05 6.44
N LEU A 64 -4.57 -15.92 6.77
CA LEU A 64 -3.48 -15.84 7.75
C LEU A 64 -3.93 -16.18 9.18
N LEU A 65 -5.18 -15.87 9.54
CA LEU A 65 -5.77 -16.21 10.84
C LEU A 65 -6.27 -17.66 10.94
N GLY A 66 -6.11 -18.45 9.88
CA GLY A 66 -6.38 -19.90 9.90
C GLY A 66 -7.57 -20.34 9.07
N ALA A 67 -8.30 -19.44 8.41
CA ALA A 67 -9.35 -19.84 7.49
C ALA A 67 -8.73 -20.53 6.26
N ASP A 68 -9.19 -21.74 5.93
CA ASP A 68 -8.73 -22.41 4.72
C ASP A 68 -9.58 -21.99 3.52
N PRO A 69 -8.96 -21.71 2.36
CA PRO A 69 -9.70 -21.34 1.17
C PRO A 69 -10.56 -22.55 0.71
N PRO A 70 -11.76 -22.33 0.16
CA PRO A 70 -12.70 -23.39 -0.21
C PRO A 70 -12.30 -24.09 -1.52
N VAL A 71 -11.03 -24.47 -1.66
CA VAL A 71 -10.43 -25.11 -2.84
C VAL A 71 -9.46 -26.20 -2.41
N ARG A 72 -9.24 -27.20 -3.28
CA ARG A 72 -8.23 -28.23 -3.02
C ARG A 72 -6.83 -27.62 -3.18
N LEU A 73 -6.06 -27.61 -2.09
CA LEU A 73 -4.67 -27.20 -2.11
C LEU A 73 -3.75 -28.37 -2.46
N THR A 74 -2.76 -28.12 -3.31
CA THR A 74 -1.63 -29.04 -3.47
C THR A 74 -0.81 -29.08 -2.18
N HIS A 75 -0.06 -30.16 -1.95
CA HIS A 75 0.82 -30.28 -0.77
C HIS A 75 1.76 -29.06 -0.63
N ARG A 76 2.45 -28.66 -1.71
CA ARG A 76 3.34 -27.48 -1.71
C ARG A 76 2.63 -26.18 -1.34
N ALA A 77 1.37 -26.00 -1.75
CA ALA A 77 0.59 -24.82 -1.40
C ALA A 77 0.19 -24.83 0.08
N GLY A 78 -0.19 -26.00 0.61
CA GLY A 78 -0.45 -26.18 2.05
C GLY A 78 0.78 -25.88 2.90
N THR A 79 1.96 -26.40 2.53
CA THR A 79 3.22 -26.10 3.22
C THR A 79 3.55 -24.60 3.20
N ALA A 80 3.42 -23.95 2.04
CA ALA A 80 3.67 -22.51 1.93
C ALA A 80 2.69 -21.67 2.77
N LEU A 81 1.40 -22.03 2.79
CA LEU A 81 0.39 -21.35 3.60
C LEU A 81 0.67 -21.53 5.10
N ALA A 82 1.05 -22.73 5.52
CA ALA A 82 1.42 -22.99 6.92
C ALA A 82 2.64 -22.16 7.35
N ALA A 83 3.67 -22.08 6.50
CA ALA A 83 4.84 -21.23 6.75
C ALA A 83 4.44 -19.74 6.86
N LEU A 84 3.62 -19.23 5.94
CA LEU A 84 3.12 -17.86 5.99
C LEU A 84 2.32 -17.56 7.26
N ARG A 85 1.46 -18.49 7.69
CA ARG A 85 0.71 -18.36 8.95
C ARG A 85 1.64 -18.27 10.15
N ALA A 86 2.66 -19.13 10.20
CA ALA A 86 3.65 -19.14 11.30
C ALA A 86 4.49 -17.86 11.34
N GLU A 87 4.97 -17.38 10.19
CA GLU A 87 5.86 -16.22 10.10
C GLU A 87 5.12 -14.88 10.20
N ARG A 88 3.94 -14.76 9.57
CA ARG A 88 3.24 -13.49 9.39
C ARG A 88 1.97 -13.36 10.23
N GLY A 89 1.38 -14.46 10.70
CA GLY A 89 0.09 -14.46 11.39
C GLY A 89 0.08 -13.54 12.61
N ALA A 90 0.79 -13.93 13.67
CA ALA A 90 0.81 -13.15 14.92
C ALA A 90 1.40 -11.73 14.77
N PRO A 91 2.45 -11.48 13.98
CA PRO A 91 3.02 -10.15 13.84
C PRO A 91 2.16 -9.15 13.05
N THR A 92 1.21 -9.60 12.23
CA THR A 92 0.49 -8.72 11.30
C THR A 92 -1.03 -8.83 11.38
N ALA A 93 -1.58 -9.83 12.05
CA ALA A 93 -3.02 -10.04 12.19
C ALA A 93 -3.39 -10.48 13.61
N HIS A 94 -4.56 -10.03 14.06
CA HIS A 94 -5.09 -10.40 15.37
C HIS A 94 -6.58 -10.74 15.24
N PRO A 95 -7.09 -11.86 15.79
CA PRO A 95 -8.49 -12.27 15.61
C PRO A 95 -9.47 -11.24 16.19
N GLY A 96 -9.09 -10.55 17.28
CA GLY A 96 -9.91 -9.53 17.93
C GLY A 96 -9.99 -8.16 17.24
N GLY A 97 -9.43 -7.97 16.04
CA GLY A 97 -9.54 -6.70 15.30
C GLY A 97 -8.31 -6.36 14.46
N THR A 98 -8.06 -5.06 14.27
CA THR A 98 -6.82 -4.58 13.63
C THR A 98 -5.69 -4.48 14.66
N LEU A 99 -4.45 -4.42 14.19
CA LEU A 99 -3.27 -4.52 15.03
C LEU A 99 -2.31 -3.36 14.79
N VAL A 100 -1.84 -2.70 15.86
CA VAL A 100 -0.72 -1.77 15.77
C VAL A 100 0.51 -2.43 16.40
N THR A 101 1.58 -2.56 15.64
CA THR A 101 2.87 -3.11 16.11
C THR A 101 3.96 -2.06 16.05
N ARG A 102 4.99 -2.22 16.87
CA ARG A 102 6.21 -1.43 16.84
C ARG A 102 7.44 -2.33 16.76
N GLU A 103 8.32 -2.04 15.81
CA GLU A 103 9.65 -2.64 15.70
C GLU A 103 10.70 -1.51 15.63
N GLY A 104 11.28 -1.13 16.77
CA GLY A 104 12.10 0.07 16.88
C GLY A 104 11.30 1.35 16.56
N GLU A 105 11.74 2.09 15.55
CA GLU A 105 11.01 3.26 15.01
C GLU A 105 9.89 2.85 14.03
N ASP A 106 9.80 1.56 13.68
CA ASP A 106 8.83 1.04 12.72
C ASP A 106 7.46 0.76 13.37
N VAL A 107 6.65 1.81 13.58
CA VAL A 107 5.24 1.70 13.98
C VAL A 107 4.30 1.51 12.78
N ARG A 108 3.55 0.39 12.74
CA ARG A 108 2.57 0.10 11.69
C ARG A 108 1.21 -0.24 12.27
N TRP A 109 0.15 0.26 11.63
CA TRP A 109 -1.21 -0.21 11.81
C TRP A 109 -1.60 -1.16 10.68
N TRP A 110 -1.69 -2.46 11.00
CA TRP A 110 -2.16 -3.51 10.11
C TRP A 110 -3.70 -3.48 10.02
N THR A 111 -4.20 -2.77 9.03
CA THR A 111 -5.63 -2.56 8.77
C THR A 111 -6.24 -3.67 7.92
N TRP A 112 -5.44 -4.26 7.02
CA TRP A 112 -5.91 -5.18 5.98
C TRP A 112 -7.11 -4.64 5.19
N ALA A 113 -7.10 -3.34 4.89
CA ALA A 113 -8.22 -2.61 4.31
C ALA A 113 -8.07 -2.27 2.82
N GLY A 114 -6.99 -2.69 2.18
CA GLY A 114 -6.69 -2.34 0.80
C GLY A 114 -6.14 -0.92 0.69
N PHE A 115 -5.59 -0.61 -0.49
CA PHE A 115 -4.86 0.65 -0.69
C PHE A 115 -5.73 1.88 -0.50
N ARG A 116 -6.92 1.90 -1.10
CA ARG A 116 -7.81 3.06 -1.11
C ARG A 116 -8.27 3.46 0.29
N ALA A 117 -8.70 2.48 1.09
CA ALA A 117 -9.10 2.75 2.47
C ALA A 117 -7.90 3.21 3.31
N ASN A 118 -6.73 2.61 3.12
CA ASN A 118 -5.51 3.05 3.81
C ASN A 118 -5.07 4.45 3.41
N ALA A 119 -5.22 4.84 2.14
CA ALA A 119 -4.98 6.21 1.69
C ALA A 119 -5.93 7.21 2.37
N THR A 120 -7.23 6.89 2.44
CA THR A 120 -8.20 7.71 3.19
C THR A 120 -7.83 7.81 4.67
N LEU A 121 -7.43 6.69 5.31
CA LEU A 121 -7.06 6.65 6.71
C LEU A 121 -5.79 7.47 7.00
N THR A 122 -4.76 7.36 6.15
CA THR A 122 -3.53 8.16 6.24
C THR A 122 -3.85 9.66 6.22
N ALA A 123 -4.69 10.11 5.28
CA ALA A 123 -5.07 11.52 5.19
C ALA A 123 -5.94 11.97 6.38
N SER A 124 -6.85 11.12 6.84
CA SER A 124 -7.79 11.45 7.93
C SER A 124 -7.13 11.42 9.32
N LEU A 125 -6.07 10.64 9.52
CA LEU A 125 -5.36 10.49 10.79
C LEU A 125 -3.99 11.19 10.77
N SER A 126 -3.87 12.32 10.07
CA SER A 126 -2.61 13.05 9.85
C SER A 126 -1.82 13.40 11.12
N ALA A 127 -2.49 13.52 12.28
CA ALA A 127 -1.85 13.74 13.57
C ALA A 127 -0.92 12.59 14.02
N VAL A 128 -1.23 11.36 13.59
CA VAL A 128 -0.53 10.12 13.99
C VAL A 128 0.02 9.31 12.83
N ALA A 129 -0.44 9.54 11.60
CA ALA A 129 0.10 8.93 10.40
C ALA A 129 1.46 9.54 10.03
N ASP A 130 2.34 8.72 9.44
CA ASP A 130 3.60 9.19 8.88
C ASP A 130 3.30 10.09 7.65
N PRO A 131 3.77 11.35 7.61
CA PRO A 131 3.45 12.28 6.54
C PRO A 131 4.25 12.02 5.25
N VAL A 132 5.32 11.23 5.31
CA VAL A 132 6.23 10.97 4.18
C VAL A 132 5.91 9.63 3.52
N GLN A 133 5.61 8.62 4.32
CA GLN A 133 5.43 7.25 3.82
C GLN A 133 4.01 7.01 3.33
N ARG A 134 3.89 6.55 2.08
CA ARG A 134 2.59 6.12 1.53
C ARG A 134 2.11 4.84 2.22
N PRO A 135 0.79 4.66 2.38
CA PRO A 135 0.25 3.40 2.85
C PRO A 135 0.50 2.26 1.85
N THR A 136 0.48 1.04 2.37
CA THR A 136 0.42 -0.18 1.56
C THR A 136 -1.01 -0.68 1.49
N ASP A 137 -1.25 -1.77 0.75
CA ASP A 137 -2.55 -2.45 0.75
C ASP A 137 -2.95 -2.99 2.13
N LEU A 138 -1.97 -3.30 2.98
CA LEU A 138 -2.17 -4.07 4.21
C LEU A 138 -2.07 -3.22 5.47
N ALA A 139 -1.36 -2.09 5.40
CA ALA A 139 -1.04 -1.29 6.57
C ALA A 139 -0.84 0.20 6.29
N VAL A 140 -1.08 0.99 7.34
CA VAL A 140 -0.73 2.41 7.43
C VAL A 140 0.53 2.57 8.30
N ARG A 141 1.49 3.35 7.84
CA ARG A 141 2.66 3.76 8.62
C ARG A 141 2.23 4.83 9.63
N LEU A 142 2.60 4.65 10.89
CA LEU A 142 2.36 5.62 11.95
C LEU A 142 3.68 6.25 12.39
N ARG A 143 3.58 7.43 13.01
CA ARG A 143 4.74 8.16 13.51
C ARG A 143 5.50 7.35 14.58
N PRO A 144 6.83 7.48 14.66
CA PRO A 144 7.64 6.73 15.61
C PRO A 144 7.37 7.13 17.06
N ASP A 145 6.86 8.32 17.33
CA ASP A 145 6.51 8.81 18.66
C ASP A 145 5.10 8.39 19.12
N LEU A 146 4.39 7.55 18.35
CA LEU A 146 3.02 7.11 18.68
C LEU A 146 2.94 6.52 20.09
N THR A 147 2.03 7.10 20.89
CA THR A 147 1.61 6.59 22.20
C THR A 147 0.15 6.14 22.17
N ALA A 148 -0.25 5.29 23.13
CA ALA A 148 -1.64 4.87 23.28
C ALA A 148 -2.60 6.06 23.48
N ALA A 149 -2.17 7.10 24.21
CA ALA A 149 -2.93 8.32 24.40
C ALA A 149 -3.11 9.11 23.09
N SER A 150 -2.02 9.33 22.34
CA SER A 150 -2.10 10.03 21.03
C SER A 150 -2.95 9.25 20.00
N TRP A 151 -2.89 7.91 20.04
CA TRP A 151 -3.72 7.04 19.21
C TRP A 151 -5.20 7.18 19.53
N ALA A 152 -5.56 7.12 20.82
CA ALA A 152 -6.94 7.28 21.27
C ALA A 152 -7.49 8.67 20.91
N ALA A 153 -6.72 9.72 21.14
CA ALA A 153 -7.09 11.09 20.81
C ALA A 153 -7.33 11.28 19.30
N ALA A 154 -6.43 10.76 18.45
CA ALA A 154 -6.56 10.87 17.00
C ALA A 154 -7.81 10.13 16.48
N ARG A 155 -8.10 8.93 16.99
CA ARG A 155 -9.33 8.20 16.63
C ARG A 155 -10.59 8.91 17.10
N GLN A 156 -10.56 9.45 18.32
CA GLN A 156 -11.70 10.20 18.87
C GLN A 156 -11.98 11.47 18.06
N ALA A 157 -10.94 12.19 17.63
CA ALA A 157 -11.10 13.39 16.80
C ALA A 157 -11.81 13.07 15.46
N VAL A 158 -11.50 11.94 14.83
CA VAL A 158 -12.18 11.50 13.60
C VAL A 158 -13.59 10.97 13.90
N ALA A 159 -13.82 10.32 15.04
CA ALA A 159 -15.12 9.74 15.38
C ALA A 159 -16.17 10.76 15.85
N ALA A 160 -15.75 11.79 16.60
CA ALA A 160 -16.66 12.77 17.21
C ALA A 160 -17.13 13.83 16.20
N ASP A 161 -16.20 14.46 15.47
CA ASP A 161 -16.50 15.68 14.68
C ASP A 161 -15.65 15.83 13.40
N GLY A 162 -14.68 14.94 13.14
CA GLY A 162 -13.76 15.06 12.00
C GLY A 162 -14.27 14.34 10.75
N PRO A 163 -14.47 15.04 9.61
CA PRO A 163 -14.79 14.34 8.37
C PRO A 163 -13.60 13.49 7.92
N LEU A 164 -13.86 12.32 7.34
CA LEU A 164 -12.83 11.64 6.57
C LEU A 164 -12.36 12.55 5.44
N VAL A 165 -11.05 12.63 5.27
CA VAL A 165 -10.40 13.53 4.34
C VAL A 165 -10.06 12.78 3.06
N LEU A 166 -10.16 13.47 1.92
CA LEU A 166 -9.70 12.93 0.64
C LEU A 166 -8.19 12.63 0.70
N PRO A 167 -7.73 11.51 0.12
CA PRO A 167 -6.32 11.15 0.14
C PRO A 167 -5.48 12.09 -0.72
N ASP A 168 -4.24 12.30 -0.30
CA ASP A 168 -3.25 13.02 -1.10
C ASP A 168 -2.91 12.27 -2.38
N VAL A 169 -2.80 13.03 -3.47
CA VAL A 169 -2.60 12.49 -4.81
C VAL A 169 -1.18 12.72 -5.27
N ASP A 170 -0.56 11.69 -5.85
CA ASP A 170 0.70 11.86 -6.57
C ASP A 170 0.48 12.74 -7.83
N PRO A 171 1.26 13.81 -8.04
CA PRO A 171 1.18 14.59 -9.28
C PRO A 171 1.28 13.74 -10.56
N ARG A 172 2.03 12.63 -10.51
CA ARG A 172 2.13 11.67 -11.62
C ARG A 172 0.81 10.94 -11.90
N ALA A 173 0.01 10.66 -10.86
CA ALA A 173 -1.31 10.06 -11.02
C ALA A 173 -2.30 11.05 -11.66
N VAL A 174 -2.15 12.35 -11.39
CA VAL A 174 -2.91 13.41 -12.07
C VAL A 174 -2.60 13.43 -13.56
N HIS A 175 -1.33 13.32 -13.94
CA HIS A 175 -0.92 13.25 -15.35
C HIS A 175 -1.47 12.02 -16.10
N GLY A 176 -1.77 10.93 -15.38
CA GLY A 176 -2.41 9.74 -15.94
C GLY A 176 -3.93 9.85 -16.10
N LEU A 177 -4.56 10.92 -15.61
CA LEU A 177 -6.00 11.13 -15.74
C LEU A 177 -6.36 11.44 -17.20
N LYS A 178 -7.32 10.70 -17.75
CA LYS A 178 -7.90 11.02 -19.06
C LYS A 178 -8.44 12.46 -19.02
N PHE A 179 -8.04 13.28 -20.00
CA PHE A 179 -8.35 14.71 -20.09
C PHE A 179 -7.63 15.64 -19.09
N ALA A 180 -6.57 15.18 -18.41
CA ALA A 180 -5.77 16.03 -17.52
C ALA A 180 -5.26 17.32 -18.20
N ALA A 181 -4.89 17.25 -19.49
CA ALA A 181 -4.37 18.38 -20.27
C ALA A 181 -5.38 19.50 -20.51
N VAL A 182 -6.69 19.24 -20.33
CA VAL A 182 -7.76 20.23 -20.54
C VAL A 182 -8.52 20.56 -19.26
N LEU A 183 -8.05 20.05 -18.12
CA LEU A 183 -8.67 20.26 -16.81
C LEU A 183 -7.73 21.09 -15.93
N PRO A 184 -8.22 22.12 -15.20
CA PRO A 184 -7.42 22.81 -14.20
C PRO A 184 -6.82 21.82 -13.21
N GLU A 185 -5.55 21.99 -12.85
CA GLU A 185 -4.80 21.06 -11.99
C GLU A 185 -5.54 20.70 -10.70
N ARG A 186 -6.14 21.71 -10.03
CA ARG A 186 -6.95 21.51 -8.82
C ARG A 186 -8.10 20.52 -9.00
N LEU A 187 -8.77 20.55 -10.15
CA LEU A 187 -9.91 19.67 -10.46
C LEU A 187 -9.42 18.28 -10.87
N ALA A 188 -8.28 18.20 -11.53
CA ALA A 188 -7.64 16.93 -11.88
C ALA A 188 -7.17 16.19 -10.61
N ALA A 189 -6.52 16.89 -9.69
CA ALA A 189 -6.15 16.38 -8.39
C ALA A 189 -7.37 15.93 -7.58
N ALA A 190 -8.40 16.78 -7.45
CA ALA A 190 -9.63 16.43 -6.73
C ALA A 190 -10.34 15.21 -7.33
N THR A 191 -10.36 15.07 -8.66
CA THR A 191 -10.96 13.90 -9.34
C THR A 191 -10.20 12.62 -9.00
N VAL A 192 -8.86 12.66 -9.03
CA VAL A 192 -8.05 11.49 -8.68
C VAL A 192 -8.18 11.17 -7.19
N ALA A 193 -8.19 12.18 -6.32
CA ALA A 193 -8.37 12.01 -4.88
C ALA A 193 -9.70 11.31 -4.57
N ALA A 194 -10.80 11.75 -5.21
CA ALA A 194 -12.11 11.14 -5.06
C ALA A 194 -12.16 9.68 -5.57
N ARG A 195 -11.42 9.35 -6.63
CA ARG A 195 -11.31 7.97 -7.13
C ARG A 195 -10.47 7.09 -6.22
N LEU A 196 -9.47 7.65 -5.54
CA LEU A 196 -8.62 6.94 -4.59
C LEU A 196 -9.26 6.82 -3.22
N ALA A 197 -10.20 7.70 -2.87
CA ALA A 197 -10.91 7.63 -1.60
C ALA A 197 -11.78 6.38 -1.51
N ASP A 198 -11.70 5.73 -0.37
CA ASP A 198 -12.68 4.75 0.11
C ASP A 198 -13.07 5.15 1.53
N PHE A 199 -14.20 5.87 1.65
CA PHE A 199 -14.70 6.35 2.93
C PHE A 199 -15.39 5.26 3.73
N ASP A 200 -16.06 4.32 3.07
CA ASP A 200 -16.80 3.26 3.76
C ASP A 200 -15.84 2.21 4.34
N GLY A 201 -14.80 1.82 3.59
CA GLY A 201 -13.72 0.99 4.08
C GLY A 201 -12.98 1.63 5.25
N ALA A 202 -12.71 2.93 5.18
CA ALA A 202 -12.09 3.68 6.28
C ALA A 202 -12.98 3.73 7.53
N ARG A 203 -14.29 4.02 7.39
CA ARG A 203 -15.24 3.99 8.52
C ARG A 203 -15.33 2.61 9.15
N ARG A 204 -15.39 1.55 8.34
CA ARG A 204 -15.43 0.17 8.82
C ARG A 204 -14.21 -0.14 9.69
N VAL A 205 -13.01 0.19 9.22
CA VAL A 205 -11.75 0.01 9.97
C VAL A 205 -11.74 0.86 11.25
N LEU A 206 -12.20 2.10 11.20
CA LEU A 206 -12.29 2.97 12.38
C LEU A 206 -13.31 2.49 13.41
N GLY A 207 -14.32 1.72 13.01
CA GLY A 207 -15.27 1.07 13.91
C GLY A 207 -14.74 -0.23 14.54
N GLU A 208 -13.64 -0.79 14.04
CA GLU A 208 -13.09 -2.04 14.56
C GLU A 208 -12.28 -1.84 15.85
N PRO A 209 -12.25 -2.85 16.74
CA PRO A 209 -11.29 -2.87 17.83
C PRO A 209 -9.85 -2.86 17.30
N VAL A 210 -8.96 -2.19 18.03
CA VAL A 210 -7.54 -2.11 17.69
C VAL A 210 -6.73 -2.65 18.87
N ARG A 211 -5.88 -3.63 18.62
CA ARG A 211 -4.89 -4.11 19.59
C ARG A 211 -3.61 -3.31 19.44
N LEU A 212 -3.13 -2.71 20.53
CA LEU A 212 -1.84 -2.01 20.55
C LEU A 212 -0.75 -2.94 21.11
N GLN A 213 0.25 -3.26 20.30
CA GLN A 213 1.48 -3.96 20.67
C GLN A 213 2.67 -3.02 20.43
N ILE A 214 2.71 -1.94 21.20
CA ILE A 214 3.66 -0.83 21.06
C ILE A 214 4.54 -0.64 22.29
N ALA A 215 4.73 -1.69 23.11
CA ALA A 215 5.64 -1.64 24.25
C ALA A 215 7.06 -1.30 23.76
N ARG A 216 7.74 -0.41 24.49
CA ARG A 216 9.11 0.01 24.21
C ARG A 216 10.11 -1.09 24.58
#